data_AF-A0A8J2W601-F1
#
_entry.id   AF-A0A8J2W601-F1
#
_cell.length_a   1.000
_cell.length_b   1.000
_cell.length_c   1.000
_cell.angle_alpha   90.00
_cell.angle_beta   90.00
_cell.angle_gamma   90.00
#
_symmetry.space_group_name_H-M   'P 1'
#
loop_
_entity.id
_entity.type
_entity.pdbx_description
1 polymer ?
#
loop_
_entity_poly.entity_id
_entity_poly.type
_entity_poly.pdbx_seq_one_letter_code
_entity_poly.pdbx_strand_id
1 'polypeptide(L)'
;MSAVIESCPTLNACCCCIPLRPSLVLISLVGLVCGGAFLFCFTSYGSGLLVAGGLPQQFSKPLRYLHGLFGVQVSAVHVLLLLAALSESDALCEVYIWFMVLFWTLLLCSTALVSSLAFLSGSIVFASLLLVIVVVVTVVSLYSTMIVANFRMTLP
;
A
#
# COMPACT_ATOMS: atom_id res chain seq x y z
N MET A 1 -24.43 23.64 -1.69
CA MET A 1 -23.00 23.74 -2.08
C MET A 1 -22.49 22.51 -2.84
N SER A 2 -23.35 21.70 -3.48
CA SER A 2 -22.92 20.46 -4.18
C SER A 2 -22.56 20.66 -5.66
N ALA A 3 -23.02 21.74 -6.30
CA ALA A 3 -22.81 21.95 -7.75
C ALA A 3 -21.45 22.57 -8.10
N VAL A 4 -20.73 23.13 -7.12
CA VAL A 4 -19.46 23.86 -7.35
C VAL A 4 -18.25 22.90 -7.28
N ILE A 5 -18.38 21.74 -6.64
CA ILE A 5 -17.28 20.77 -6.51
C ILE A 5 -17.25 19.79 -7.71
N GLU A 6 -18.41 19.48 -8.31
CA GLU A 6 -18.48 18.72 -9.58
C GLU A 6 -17.87 19.47 -10.78
N SER A 7 -17.72 20.78 -10.67
CA SER A 7 -17.23 21.66 -11.73
C SER A 7 -15.78 22.08 -11.58
N CYS A 8 -14.99 21.40 -10.73
CA CYS A 8 -13.54 21.63 -10.67
C CYS A 8 -12.85 20.80 -11.77
N PRO A 9 -12.46 21.41 -12.92
CA PRO A 9 -12.00 20.68 -14.10
C PRO A 9 -10.72 19.88 -13.84
N THR A 10 -9.90 20.30 -12.87
CA THR A 10 -8.68 19.61 -12.42
C THR A 10 -8.95 18.30 -11.69
N LEU A 11 -10.05 18.20 -10.92
CA LEU A 11 -10.47 16.97 -10.23
C LEU A 11 -11.00 15.93 -11.21
N ASN A 12 -11.79 16.37 -12.20
CA ASN A 12 -12.30 15.50 -13.27
C ASN A 12 -11.19 15.05 -14.24
N ALA A 13 -10.20 15.90 -14.53
CA ALA A 13 -9.08 15.55 -15.40
C ALA A 13 -8.08 14.57 -14.75
N CYS A 14 -7.84 14.66 -13.44
CA CYS A 14 -6.93 13.75 -12.73
C CYS A 14 -7.56 12.39 -12.34
N CYS A 15 -8.89 12.33 -12.18
CA CYS A 15 -9.60 11.13 -11.71
C CYS A 15 -10.43 10.41 -12.78
N CYS A 16 -10.23 10.72 -14.07
CA CYS A 16 -10.88 10.05 -15.21
C CYS A 16 -12.41 9.90 -15.07
N CYS A 17 -13.10 10.91 -14.55
CA CYS A 17 -14.55 10.90 -14.29
C CYS A 17 -15.05 9.77 -13.34
N ILE A 18 -14.16 9.09 -12.61
CA ILE A 18 -14.57 8.02 -11.69
C ILE A 18 -15.08 8.67 -10.38
N PRO A 19 -16.28 8.31 -9.91
CA PRO A 19 -16.81 8.84 -8.65
C PRO A 19 -15.87 8.50 -7.49
N LEU A 20 -15.48 9.51 -6.71
CA LEU A 20 -14.43 9.40 -5.68
C LEU A 20 -14.74 8.35 -4.62
N ARG A 21 -16.00 8.26 -4.17
CA ARG A 21 -16.41 7.31 -3.12
C ARG A 21 -16.26 5.83 -3.55
N PRO A 22 -16.78 5.39 -4.72
CA PRO A 22 -16.47 4.07 -5.27
C PRO A 22 -14.98 3.80 -5.45
N SER A 23 -14.18 4.80 -5.82
CA SER A 23 -12.72 4.66 -5.89
C SER A 23 -12.11 4.34 -4.52
N LEU A 24 -12.55 5.00 -3.45
CA LEU A 24 -12.07 4.69 -2.08
C LEU A 24 -12.44 3.27 -1.64
N VAL A 25 -13.65 2.83 -1.95
CA VAL A 25 -14.07 1.45 -1.66
C VAL A 25 -13.19 0.46 -2.43
N LEU A 26 -12.93 0.71 -3.72
CA LEU A 26 -12.06 -0.13 -4.53
C LEU A 26 -10.63 -0.17 -3.98
N ILE A 27 -10.04 0.99 -3.67
CA ILE A 27 -8.71 1.10 -3.05
C ILE A 27 -8.67 0.30 -1.73
N SER A 28 -9.70 0.43 -0.90
CA SER A 28 -9.81 -0.30 0.36
C SER A 28 -9.83 -1.81 0.14
N LEU A 29 -10.65 -2.30 -0.78
CA LEU A 29 -10.76 -3.73 -1.08
C LEU A 29 -9.46 -4.29 -1.66
N VAL A 30 -8.85 -3.60 -2.62
CA VAL A 30 -7.56 -3.99 -3.21
C VAL A 30 -6.48 -4.03 -2.12
N GLY A 31 -6.44 -3.02 -1.26
CA GLY A 31 -5.49 -2.99 -0.15
C GLY A 31 -5.71 -4.10 0.88
N LEU A 32 -6.95 -4.50 1.16
CA LEU A 32 -7.25 -5.65 2.01
C LEU A 32 -6.78 -6.97 1.37
N VAL A 33 -6.96 -7.13 0.06
CA VAL A 33 -6.41 -8.29 -0.68
C VAL A 33 -4.88 -8.31 -0.59
N CYS A 34 -4.22 -7.16 -0.77
CA CYS A 34 -2.78 -7.03 -0.60
C CYS A 34 -2.33 -7.36 0.83
N GLY A 35 -3.05 -6.85 1.84
CA GLY A 35 -2.81 -7.16 3.25
C GLY A 35 -2.94 -8.66 3.54
N GLY A 36 -3.97 -9.31 2.98
CA GLY A 36 -4.17 -10.75 3.04
C GLY A 36 -3.02 -11.54 2.39
N ALA A 37 -2.51 -11.10 1.23
CA ALA A 37 -1.36 -11.71 0.58
C ALA A 37 -0.09 -11.60 1.45
N PHE A 38 0.16 -10.45 2.08
CA PHE A 38 1.26 -10.29 3.03
C PHE A 38 1.13 -11.22 4.25
N LEU A 39 -0.07 -11.31 4.83
CA LEU A 39 -0.35 -12.23 5.95
C LEU A 39 -0.18 -13.70 5.54
N PHE A 40 -0.56 -14.06 4.31
CA PHE A 40 -0.31 -15.38 3.75
C PHE A 40 1.20 -15.65 3.65
N CYS A 41 2.00 -14.71 3.15
CA CYS A 41 3.47 -14.81 3.10
C CYS A 41 4.13 -14.87 4.48
N PHE A 42 3.45 -14.42 5.54
CA PHE A 42 3.87 -14.61 6.93
C PHE A 42 3.63 -16.04 7.44
N THR A 43 2.71 -16.80 6.87
CA THR A 43 2.49 -18.20 7.26
C THR A 43 3.69 -19.08 6.91
N SER A 44 3.87 -20.20 7.62
CA SER A 44 4.95 -21.15 7.30
C SER A 44 4.82 -21.69 5.88
N TYR A 45 3.58 -21.89 5.40
CA TYR A 45 3.30 -22.36 4.04
C TYR A 45 3.65 -21.31 2.98
N GLY A 46 3.16 -20.07 3.13
CA GLY A 46 3.45 -18.99 2.18
C GLY A 46 4.94 -18.63 2.12
N SER A 47 5.62 -18.59 3.27
CA SER A 47 7.06 -18.39 3.32
C SER A 47 7.82 -19.54 2.64
N GLY A 48 7.36 -20.78 2.78
CA GLY A 48 7.91 -21.94 2.07
C GLY A 48 7.75 -21.84 0.55
N LEU A 49 6.59 -21.37 0.06
CA LEU A 49 6.36 -21.12 -1.36
C LEU A 49 7.29 -20.05 -1.93
N LEU A 50 7.55 -18.97 -1.18
CA LEU A 50 8.49 -17.94 -1.60
C LEU A 50 9.91 -18.49 -1.76
N VAL A 51 10.36 -19.34 -0.82
CA VAL A 51 11.67 -20.00 -0.91
C VAL A 51 11.73 -20.93 -2.11
N ALA A 52 10.68 -21.73 -2.34
CA ALA A 52 10.59 -22.58 -3.54
C ALA A 52 10.56 -21.76 -4.85
N GLY A 53 10.02 -20.54 -4.81
CA GLY A 53 9.99 -19.58 -5.91
C GLY A 53 11.28 -18.77 -6.11
N GLY A 54 12.35 -19.07 -5.36
CA GLY A 54 13.66 -18.44 -5.55
C GLY A 54 14.02 -17.36 -4.52
N LEU A 55 13.26 -17.20 -3.44
CA LEU A 55 13.67 -16.36 -2.32
C LEU A 55 14.90 -16.97 -1.63
N PRO A 56 16.03 -16.24 -1.48
CA PRO A 56 17.21 -16.80 -0.83
C PRO A 56 16.92 -17.15 0.63
N GLN A 57 17.29 -18.36 1.03
CA GLN A 57 16.90 -18.95 2.32
C GLN A 57 17.33 -18.10 3.52
N GLN A 58 18.48 -17.43 3.43
CA GLN A 58 19.00 -16.51 4.45
C GLN A 58 18.09 -15.30 4.74
N PHE A 59 17.25 -14.89 3.78
CA PHE A 59 16.30 -13.80 3.95
C PHE A 59 14.89 -14.26 4.30
N SER A 60 14.61 -15.58 4.22
CA SER A 60 13.27 -16.15 4.44
C SER A 60 12.68 -15.77 5.81
N LYS A 61 13.44 -16.00 6.89
CA LYS A 61 12.99 -15.72 8.26
C LYS A 61 12.75 -14.22 8.51
N PRO A 62 13.69 -13.29 8.24
CA PRO A 62 13.44 -11.86 8.47
C PRO A 62 12.32 -11.31 7.59
N LEU A 63 12.24 -11.70 6.32
CA LEU A 63 11.17 -11.24 5.41
C LEU A 63 9.80 -11.76 5.83
N ARG A 64 9.71 -12.98 6.34
CA ARG A 64 8.46 -13.51 6.89
C ARG A 64 7.87 -12.57 7.95
N TYR A 65 8.68 -12.11 8.91
CA TYR A 65 8.21 -11.18 9.94
C TYR A 65 7.86 -9.79 9.39
N LEU A 66 8.62 -9.29 8.41
CA LEU A 66 8.29 -8.04 7.73
C LEU A 66 6.95 -8.13 6.98
N HIS A 67 6.69 -9.24 6.28
CA HIS A 67 5.39 -9.50 5.66
C HIS A 67 4.26 -9.54 6.69
N GLY A 68 4.47 -10.15 7.86
CA GLY A 68 3.47 -10.16 8.92
C GLY A 68 3.16 -8.75 9.44
N LEU A 69 4.20 -7.98 9.74
CA LEU A 69 4.07 -6.59 10.21
C LEU A 69 3.32 -5.73 9.20
N PHE A 70 3.77 -5.74 7.94
CA PHE A 70 3.15 -4.96 6.87
C PHE A 70 1.74 -5.45 6.55
N GLY A 71 1.49 -6.76 6.58
CA GLY A 71 0.17 -7.32 6.34
C GLY A 71 -0.88 -6.85 7.35
N VAL A 72 -0.55 -6.85 8.64
CA VAL A 72 -1.45 -6.33 9.70
C VAL A 72 -1.70 -4.84 9.50
N GLN A 73 -0.62 -4.07 9.30
CA GLN A 73 -0.65 -2.62 9.10
C GLN A 73 -1.50 -2.19 7.91
N VAL A 74 -1.23 -2.77 6.74
CA VAL A 74 -1.97 -2.54 5.49
C VAL A 74 -3.42 -2.96 5.66
N SER A 75 -3.70 -4.11 6.28
CA SER A 75 -5.09 -4.54 6.49
C SER A 75 -5.85 -3.57 7.38
N ALA A 76 -5.27 -3.19 8.52
CA ALA A 76 -5.92 -2.29 9.48
C ALA A 76 -6.25 -0.93 8.86
N VAL A 77 -5.29 -0.32 8.16
CA VAL A 77 -5.52 1.01 7.57
C VAL A 77 -6.53 0.98 6.42
N HIS A 78 -6.61 -0.11 5.64
CA HIS A 78 -7.61 -0.23 4.57
C HIS A 78 -9.00 -0.59 5.11
N VAL A 79 -9.12 -1.24 6.27
CA VAL A 79 -10.41 -1.31 7.00
C VAL A 79 -10.83 0.10 7.42
N LEU A 80 -9.92 0.92 7.97
CA LEU A 80 -10.24 2.30 8.35
C LEU A 80 -10.63 3.15 7.14
N LEU A 81 -9.97 2.96 5.99
CA LEU A 81 -10.35 3.64 4.74
C LEU A 81 -11.74 3.22 4.25
N LEU A 82 -12.08 1.94 4.35
CA LEU A 82 -13.41 1.46 4.01
C LEU A 82 -14.47 2.12 4.90
N LEU A 83 -14.19 2.21 6.21
CA LEU A 83 -15.06 2.93 7.14
C LEU A 83 -15.16 4.41 6.78
N ALA A 84 -14.05 5.06 6.42
CA ALA A 84 -14.05 6.46 5.96
C ALA A 84 -14.95 6.68 4.75
N ALA A 85 -14.93 5.75 3.79
CA ALA A 85 -15.78 5.80 2.59
C ALA A 85 -17.27 5.57 2.91
N LEU A 86 -17.58 4.85 3.98
CA LEU A 86 -18.95 4.58 4.42
C LEU A 86 -19.52 5.71 5.28
N SER A 87 -18.71 6.25 6.20
CA SER A 87 -19.10 7.28 7.16
C SER A 87 -18.83 8.70 6.68
N GLU A 88 -18.18 8.87 5.53
CA GLU A 88 -17.79 10.18 4.97
C GLU A 88 -16.95 10.98 5.99
N SER A 89 -16.02 10.29 6.66
CA SER A 89 -15.17 10.87 7.72
C SER A 89 -13.85 11.40 7.16
N ASP A 90 -13.65 12.71 7.28
CA ASP A 90 -12.42 13.41 6.93
C ASP A 90 -11.23 12.98 7.81
N ALA A 91 -11.47 12.78 9.11
CA ALA A 91 -10.48 12.37 10.08
C ALA A 91 -9.90 10.98 9.76
N LEU A 92 -10.74 10.02 9.36
CA LEU A 92 -10.27 8.69 8.95
C LEU A 92 -9.47 8.75 7.63
N CYS A 93 -9.83 9.65 6.71
CA CYS A 93 -9.04 9.90 5.51
C CYS A 93 -7.66 10.49 5.84
N GLU A 94 -7.58 11.45 6.77
CA GLU A 94 -6.31 12.01 7.27
C GLU A 94 -5.43 10.93 7.92
N VAL A 95 -6.01 10.09 8.78
CA VAL A 95 -5.28 8.98 9.41
C VAL A 95 -4.69 8.05 8.33
N TYR A 96 -5.46 7.71 7.29
CA TYR A 96 -4.96 6.90 6.18
C TYR A 96 -3.80 7.58 5.45
N ILE A 97 -3.91 8.88 5.12
CA ILE A 97 -2.89 9.63 4.38
C ILE A 97 -1.57 9.66 5.16
N TRP A 98 -1.61 10.05 6.44
CA TRP A 98 -0.41 10.11 7.29
C TRP A 98 0.18 8.73 7.53
N PHE A 99 -0.67 7.72 7.72
CA PHE A 99 -0.22 6.35 7.83
C PHE A 99 0.54 5.92 6.58
N MET A 100 0.04 6.20 5.38
CA MET A 100 0.70 5.84 4.12
C MET A 100 2.07 6.51 3.96
N VAL A 101 2.19 7.79 4.33
CA VAL A 101 3.49 8.50 4.30
C VAL A 101 4.52 7.83 5.22
N LEU A 102 4.11 7.47 6.44
CA LEU A 102 4.98 6.75 7.38
C LEU A 102 5.31 5.34 6.89
N PHE A 103 4.32 4.64 6.33
CA PHE A 103 4.47 3.31 5.79
C PHE A 103 5.44 3.28 4.61
N TRP A 104 5.38 4.24 3.68
CA TRP A 104 6.34 4.33 2.58
C TRP A 104 7.76 4.55 3.07
N THR A 105 7.95 5.41 4.07
CA THR A 105 9.27 5.61 4.69
C THR A 105 9.82 4.30 5.26
N LEU A 106 9.01 3.57 6.03
CA LEU A 106 9.41 2.26 6.59
C LEU A 106 9.68 1.23 5.50
N LEU A 107 8.84 1.16 4.47
CA LEU A 107 8.97 0.23 3.35
C LEU A 107 10.25 0.50 2.55
N LEU A 108 10.53 1.76 2.23
CA LEU A 108 11.74 2.15 1.51
C LEU A 108 13.01 1.88 2.33
N CYS A 109 13.02 2.23 3.61
CA CYS A 109 14.18 1.96 4.48
C CYS A 109 14.44 0.46 4.66
N SER A 110 13.41 -0.33 4.95
CA SER A 110 13.55 -1.78 5.09
C SER A 110 13.98 -2.44 3.78
N THR A 111 13.45 -1.98 2.65
CA THR A 111 13.82 -2.46 1.32
C THR A 111 15.26 -2.11 0.96
N ALA A 112 15.69 -0.88 1.22
CA ALA A 112 17.07 -0.45 0.98
C ALA A 112 18.05 -1.31 1.79
N LEU A 113 17.72 -1.59 3.06
CA LEU A 113 18.53 -2.47 3.92
C LEU A 113 18.60 -3.89 3.36
N VAL A 114 17.45 -4.53 3.09
CA VAL A 114 17.41 -5.91 2.57
C VAL A 114 18.09 -6.02 1.21
N SER A 115 17.87 -5.06 0.31
CA SER A 115 18.46 -5.06 -1.02
C SER A 115 19.98 -4.87 -0.97
N SER A 116 20.48 -4.03 -0.06
CA SER A 116 21.92 -3.85 0.15
C SER A 116 22.57 -5.14 0.66
N LEU A 117 21.95 -5.81 1.64
CA LEU A 117 22.42 -7.09 2.15
C LEU A 117 22.38 -8.19 1.08
N ALA A 118 21.32 -8.22 0.27
CA ALA A 118 21.19 -9.16 -0.83
C ALA A 118 22.23 -8.94 -1.93
N PHE A 119 22.57 -7.69 -2.22
CA PHE A 119 23.63 -7.35 -3.17
C PHE A 119 25.00 -7.84 -2.68
N LEU A 120 25.32 -7.58 -1.40
CA LEU A 120 26.57 -8.05 -0.77
C LEU A 120 26.66 -9.58 -0.72
N SER A 121 25.54 -10.28 -0.61
CA SER A 121 25.49 -11.75 -0.62
C SER A 121 25.43 -12.36 -2.02
N GLY A 122 25.63 -11.59 -3.09
CA GLY A 122 25.61 -12.06 -4.47
C GLY A 122 24.22 -12.37 -5.04
N SER A 123 23.14 -12.06 -4.31
CA SER A 123 21.74 -12.25 -4.74
C SER A 123 21.22 -11.03 -5.51
N ILE A 124 21.93 -10.64 -6.57
CA ILE A 124 21.72 -9.37 -7.31
C ILE A 124 20.31 -9.30 -7.91
N VAL A 125 19.86 -10.38 -8.56
CA VAL A 125 18.53 -10.41 -9.22
C VAL A 125 17.42 -10.20 -8.20
N PHE A 126 17.51 -10.84 -7.03
CA PHE A 126 16.56 -10.65 -5.94
C PHE A 126 16.55 -9.20 -5.43
N ALA A 127 17.73 -8.60 -5.20
CA ALA A 127 17.84 -7.21 -4.77
C ALA A 127 17.23 -6.23 -5.79
N SER A 128 17.52 -6.41 -7.08
CA SER A 128 16.98 -5.57 -8.15
C SER A 128 15.46 -5.71 -8.29
N LEU A 129 14.94 -6.93 -8.26
CA LEU A 129 13.49 -7.17 -8.34
C LEU A 129 12.76 -6.56 -7.13
N LEU A 130 13.31 -6.72 -5.93
CA LEU A 130 12.72 -6.16 -4.71
C LEU A 130 12.62 -4.64 -4.78
N LEU A 131 13.68 -3.96 -5.23
CA LEU A 131 13.67 -2.51 -5.45
C LEU A 131 12.60 -2.08 -6.47
N VAL A 132 12.55 -2.75 -7.63
CA VAL A 132 11.56 -2.43 -8.68
C VAL A 132 10.14 -2.60 -8.15
N ILE A 133 9.84 -3.72 -7.48
CA ILE A 133 8.52 -4.00 -6.91
C ILE A 133 8.13 -2.89 -5.92
N VAL A 134 9.03 -2.53 -5.01
CA VAL A 134 8.74 -1.52 -3.97
C VAL A 134 8.55 -0.13 -4.55
N VAL A 135 9.33 0.25 -5.57
CA VAL A 135 9.14 1.53 -6.27
C VAL A 135 7.77 1.57 -6.95
N VAL A 136 7.41 0.51 -7.69
CA VAL A 136 6.10 0.43 -8.36
C VAL A 136 4.96 0.49 -7.35
N VAL A 137 5.05 -0.27 -6.25
CA VAL A 137 4.05 -0.27 -5.17
C VAL A 137 3.94 1.12 -4.54
N THR A 138 5.06 1.80 -4.30
CA THR A 138 5.06 3.16 -3.73
C THR A 138 4.37 4.16 -4.67
N VAL A 139 4.64 4.09 -5.97
CA VAL A 139 4.01 4.97 -6.96
C VAL A 139 2.50 4.72 -7.04
N VAL A 140 2.07 3.46 -7.11
CA VAL A 140 0.63 3.09 -7.14
C VAL A 140 -0.06 3.51 -5.84
N SER A 141 0.59 3.31 -4.69
CA SER A 141 0.07 3.71 -3.39
C SER A 141 -0.02 5.23 -3.28
N LEU A 142 0.96 5.98 -3.79
CA LEU A 142 0.96 7.44 -3.81
C LEU A 142 -0.22 7.98 -4.64
N TYR A 143 -0.46 7.41 -5.82
CA TYR A 143 -1.63 7.75 -6.63
C TYR A 143 -2.94 7.47 -5.88
N SER A 144 -3.04 6.31 -5.20
CA SER A 144 -4.20 5.95 -4.40
C SER A 144 -4.42 6.92 -3.24
N THR A 145 -3.36 7.32 -2.55
CA THR A 145 -3.41 8.31 -1.46
C THR A 145 -3.83 9.69 -1.96
N MET A 146 -3.43 10.10 -3.17
CA MET A 146 -3.93 11.33 -3.78
C MET A 146 -5.44 11.30 -4.02
N ILE A 147 -6.01 10.15 -4.43
CA ILE A 147 -7.46 9.98 -4.57
C ILE A 147 -8.15 10.14 -3.21
N VAL A 148 -7.59 9.55 -2.14
CA VAL A 148 -8.12 9.69 -0.77
C VAL A 148 -8.05 11.15 -0.30
N ALA A 149 -6.94 11.85 -0.54
CA ALA A 149 -6.78 13.26 -0.21
C ALA A 149 -7.79 14.14 -0.97
N ASN A 150 -8.04 13.84 -2.24
CA ASN A 150 -9.04 14.51 -3.04
C ASN A 150 -10.45 14.29 -2.51
N PHE A 151 -10.81 13.05 -2.15
CA PHE A 151 -12.10 12.77 -1.51
C PHE A 151 -12.27 13.53 -0.20
N ARG A 152 -11.24 13.54 0.65
CA ARG A 152 -11.26 14.29 1.91
C ARG A 152 -11.56 15.77 1.68
N MET A 153 -10.98 16.41 0.67
CA MET A 153 -11.23 17.82 0.35
C MET A 153 -12.67 18.11 -0.10
N THR A 154 -13.47 17.08 -0.42
CA THR A 154 -14.91 17.23 -0.74
C THR A 154 -15.82 17.09 0.47
N LEU A 155 -15.29 16.66 1.62
CA LEU A 155 -16.03 16.46 2.86
C LEU A 155 -16.13 17.78 3.64
N PRO A 156 -17.23 17.96 4.42
CA PRO A 156 -17.49 19.20 5.17
C PRO A 156 -16.57 19.43 6.37
#